data_AF-A0A0Q7F4X4-F1
#
_entry.id   AF-A0A0Q7F4X4-F1
#
_cell.length_a   1.000
_cell.length_b   1.000
_cell.length_c   1.000
_cell.angle_alpha   90.00
_cell.angle_beta   90.00
_cell.angle_gamma   90.00
#
_symmetry.space_group_name_H-M   'P 1'
#
loop_
_entity.id
_entity.type
_entity.pdbx_description
1 polymer ?
#
loop_
_entity_poly.entity_id
_entity_poly.type
_entity_poly.pdbx_seq_one_letter_code
_entity_poly.pdbx_strand_id
1 'polypeptide(L)'
;MSALNALAGAVAGQGWKIASTVLASLLLAVGAAGGAAWWMVDRAREQAVVDLRAEQKLVAELRLGIGTQNAAIAVLGQEKLAAEARGAAARVQAAADGRRYDAALQQLAGARVTTCADAMPFVNKLLEDVR
;
A
#
# COMPACT_ATOMS: atom_id res chain seq x y z
N MET A 1 23.67 80.97 43.84
CA MET A 1 23.19 79.60 43.58
C MET A 1 24.29 78.88 42.82
N SER A 2 24.88 77.85 43.44
CA SER A 2 26.12 77.24 42.97
C SER A 2 25.97 76.57 41.60
N ALA A 3 26.98 76.69 40.74
CA ALA A 3 27.07 76.02 39.44
C ALA A 3 26.90 74.49 39.56
N LEU A 4 27.20 73.92 40.73
CA LEU A 4 26.93 72.52 41.06
C LEU A 4 25.43 72.17 41.09
N ASN A 5 24.56 73.06 41.56
CA ASN A 5 23.11 72.83 41.54
C ASN A 5 22.53 72.98 40.13
N ALA A 6 23.13 73.82 39.29
CA ALA A 6 22.77 73.94 37.87
C ALA A 6 23.24 72.73 37.05
N LEU A 7 24.44 72.20 37.34
CA LEU A 7 24.97 70.99 36.73
C LEU A 7 24.17 69.75 37.15
N ALA A 8 23.80 69.65 38.44
CA ALA A 8 22.93 68.59 38.95
C ALA A 8 21.53 68.63 38.31
N GLY A 9 20.96 69.82 38.11
CA GLY A 9 19.69 70.00 37.38
C GLY A 9 19.78 69.66 35.89
N ALA A 10 20.90 69.97 35.23
CA ALA A 10 21.14 69.64 33.83
C ALA A 10 21.34 68.13 33.60
N VAL A 11 22.02 67.45 34.52
CA VAL A 11 22.21 65.98 34.48
C VAL A 11 20.90 65.25 34.83
N ALA A 12 20.14 65.73 35.82
CA ALA A 12 18.82 65.19 36.14
C ALA A 12 17.81 65.38 34.99
N GLY A 13 17.89 66.49 34.23
CA GLY A 13 17.06 66.74 33.06
C GLY A 13 17.43 65.95 31.79
N GLN A 14 18.62 65.34 31.73
CA GLN A 14 19.10 64.52 30.60
C GLN A 14 19.05 63.02 30.91
N GLY A 15 19.13 62.62 32.19
CA GLY A 15 19.10 61.21 32.60
C GLY A 15 17.84 60.46 32.14
N TRP A 16 16.68 61.12 32.18
CA TRP A 16 15.43 60.51 31.69
C TRP A 16 15.46 60.25 30.19
N LYS A 17 16.12 61.10 29.39
CA LYS A 17 16.25 60.94 27.93
C LYS A 17 17.12 59.74 27.59
N ILE A 18 18.22 59.57 28.31
CA ILE A 18 19.11 58.42 28.15
C ILE A 18 18.35 57.14 28.54
N ALA A 19 17.71 57.13 29.70
CA ALA A 19 16.92 55.99 30.16
C ALA A 19 15.79 55.63 29.18
N SER A 20 15.06 56.61 28.65
CA SER A 20 14.00 56.35 27.65
C SER A 20 14.56 55.81 26.34
N THR A 21 15.75 56.27 25.92
CA THR A 21 16.39 55.79 24.69
C THR A 21 16.85 54.35 24.85
N VAL A 22 17.44 54.01 25.99
CA VAL A 22 17.83 52.63 26.33
C VAL A 22 16.61 51.72 26.42
N LEU A 23 15.52 52.18 27.03
CA LEU A 23 14.29 51.40 27.10
C LEU A 23 13.70 51.17 25.71
N ALA A 24 13.68 52.21 24.87
CA ALA A 24 13.17 52.13 23.50
C ALA A 24 14.01 51.15 22.65
N SER A 25 15.34 51.18 22.77
CA SER A 25 16.20 50.25 22.04
C SER A 25 16.03 48.80 22.50
N LEU A 26 15.85 48.57 23.81
CA LEU A 26 15.54 47.24 24.35
C LEU A 26 14.18 46.73 23.86
N LEU A 27 13.14 47.57 23.87
CA LEU A 27 11.81 47.20 23.37
C LEU A 27 11.84 46.87 21.87
N LEU A 28 12.60 47.65 21.08
CA LEU A 28 12.79 47.35 19.66
C LEU A 28 13.53 46.02 19.45
N ALA A 29 14.59 45.77 20.21
CA ALA A 29 15.35 44.53 20.10
C ALA A 29 14.48 43.30 20.45
N VAL A 30 13.72 43.37 21.55
CA VAL A 30 12.83 42.27 21.98
C VAL A 30 11.66 42.11 21.00
N GLY A 31 11.06 43.21 20.53
CA GLY A 31 9.98 43.17 19.55
C GLY A 31 10.42 42.59 18.21
N ALA A 32 11.61 42.97 17.73
CA ALA A 32 12.19 42.42 16.51
C ALA A 32 12.54 40.93 16.65
N ALA A 33 13.17 40.54 17.76
CA ALA A 33 13.51 39.13 18.02
C ALA A 33 12.26 38.25 18.16
N GLY A 34 11.25 38.73 18.90
CA GLY A 34 9.97 38.04 19.07
C GLY A 34 9.21 37.92 17.75
N GLY A 35 9.18 38.99 16.94
CA GLY A 35 8.57 38.98 15.61
C GLY A 35 9.26 38.01 14.65
N ALA A 36 10.60 37.99 14.65
CA ALA A 36 11.38 37.05 13.84
C ALA A 36 11.15 35.59 14.28
N ALA A 37 11.13 35.32 15.59
CA ALA A 37 10.85 33.99 16.12
C ALA A 37 9.44 33.52 15.75
N TRP A 38 8.44 34.39 15.88
CA TRP A 38 7.06 34.09 15.49
C TRP A 38 6.95 33.77 14.00
N TRP A 39 7.59 34.58 13.16
CA TRP A 39 7.59 34.36 11.71
C TRP A 39 8.24 33.02 11.33
N MET A 40 9.36 32.65 11.96
CA MET A 40 9.99 31.35 11.71
C MET A 40 9.09 30.17 12.14
N VAL A 41 8.41 30.29 13.28
CA VAL A 41 7.47 29.25 13.75
C VAL A 41 6.28 29.11 12.80
N ASP A 42 5.72 30.23 12.33
CA ASP A 42 4.61 30.20 11.38
C ASP A 42 5.01 29.54 10.06
N ARG A 43 6.20 29.88 9.52
CA ARG A 43 6.75 29.24 8.33
C ARG A 43 7.01 27.74 8.51
N ALA A 44 7.57 27.35 9.65
CA ALA A 44 7.79 25.93 9.96
C ALA A 44 6.45 25.17 10.06
N ARG A 45 5.42 25.81 10.63
CA ARG A 45 4.06 25.25 10.69
C ARG A 45 3.45 25.11 9.30
N GLU A 46 3.57 26.11 8.44
CA GLU A 46 3.09 26.04 7.05
C GLU A 46 3.73 24.87 6.30
N GLN A 47 5.06 24.75 6.40
CA GLN A 47 5.80 23.65 5.77
C GLN A 47 5.33 22.29 6.30
N ALA A 48 5.21 22.13 7.62
CA ALA A 48 4.73 20.89 8.22
C ALA A 48 3.30 20.51 7.77
N VAL A 49 2.42 21.49 7.57
CA VAL A 49 1.06 21.24 7.04
C VAL A 49 1.11 20.79 5.58
N VAL A 50 1.99 21.37 4.77
CA VAL A 50 2.19 20.95 3.37
C VAL A 50 2.70 19.51 3.33
N ASP A 51 3.72 19.20 4.11
CA ASP A 51 4.33 17.86 4.17
C ASP A 51 3.30 16.82 4.65
N LEU A 52 2.54 17.14 5.72
CA LEU A 52 1.48 16.27 6.22
C LEU A 52 0.41 15.98 5.16
N ARG A 53 0.01 16.98 4.36
CA ARG A 53 -0.96 16.78 3.27
C ARG A 53 -0.39 15.90 2.16
N ALA A 54 0.90 16.06 1.84
CA ALA A 54 1.58 15.21 0.86
C ALA A 54 1.61 13.75 1.33
N GLU A 55 1.98 13.51 2.59
CA GLU A 55 1.96 12.16 3.18
C GLU A 55 0.56 11.55 3.21
N GLN A 56 -0.46 12.32 3.63
CA GLN A 56 -1.85 11.85 3.63
C GLN A 56 -2.32 11.41 2.25
N LYS A 57 -1.94 12.14 1.20
CA LYS A 57 -2.25 11.78 -0.19
C LYS A 57 -1.58 10.46 -0.57
N LEU A 58 -0.29 10.30 -0.28
CA LEU A 58 0.44 9.06 -0.56
C LEU A 58 -0.16 7.86 0.19
N VAL A 59 -0.54 8.04 1.46
CA VAL A 59 -1.21 6.98 2.25
C VAL A 59 -2.58 6.63 1.67
N ALA A 60 -3.35 7.62 1.20
CA ALA A 60 -4.64 7.37 0.55
C ALA A 60 -4.48 6.57 -0.75
N GLU A 61 -3.52 6.95 -1.60
CA GLU A 61 -3.18 6.23 -2.83
C GLU A 61 -2.71 4.80 -2.54
N LEU A 62 -1.85 4.62 -1.54
CA LEU A 62 -1.36 3.30 -1.12
C LEU A 62 -2.50 2.41 -0.62
N ARG A 63 -3.41 2.95 0.21
CA ARG A 63 -4.57 2.19 0.70
C ARG A 63 -5.50 1.78 -0.43
N LEU A 64 -5.71 2.66 -1.40
CA LEU A 64 -6.50 2.33 -2.59
C LEU A 64 -5.81 1.22 -3.40
N GLY A 65 -4.50 1.32 -3.62
CA GLY A 65 -3.71 0.29 -4.32
C GLY A 65 -3.66 -1.06 -3.60
N ILE A 66 -3.65 -1.08 -2.27
CA ILE A 66 -3.76 -2.32 -1.48
C ILE A 66 -5.17 -2.91 -1.62
N GLY A 67 -6.20 -2.06 -1.59
CA GLY A 67 -7.59 -2.49 -1.79
C GLY A 67 -7.81 -3.17 -3.15
N THR A 68 -7.28 -2.59 -4.23
CA THR A 68 -7.39 -3.18 -5.58
C THR A 68 -6.61 -4.48 -5.70
N GLN A 69 -5.40 -4.57 -5.16
CA GLN A 69 -4.60 -5.80 -5.15
C GLN A 69 -5.30 -6.91 -4.36
N ASN A 70 -5.83 -6.61 -3.18
CA ASN A 70 -6.54 -7.59 -2.36
C ASN A 70 -7.80 -8.12 -3.07
N ALA A 71 -8.54 -7.24 -3.76
CA ALA A 71 -9.69 -7.66 -4.56
C ALA A 71 -9.29 -8.59 -5.71
N ALA A 72 -8.21 -8.27 -6.43
CA ALA A 72 -7.68 -9.10 -7.51
C ALA A 72 -7.21 -10.48 -6.99
N ILE A 73 -6.51 -10.51 -5.85
CA ILE A 73 -6.07 -11.76 -5.20
C ILE A 73 -7.27 -12.61 -4.77
N ALA A 74 -8.33 -11.99 -4.25
CA ALA A 74 -9.54 -12.71 -3.87
C ALA A 74 -10.21 -13.38 -5.08
N VAL A 75 -10.33 -12.67 -6.21
CA VAL A 75 -10.85 -13.22 -7.47
C VAL A 75 -9.97 -14.38 -7.96
N LEU A 76 -8.65 -14.17 -8.01
CA LEU A 76 -7.70 -15.21 -8.43
C LEU A 76 -7.78 -16.46 -7.55
N GLY A 77 -7.98 -16.29 -6.24
CA GLY A 77 -8.18 -17.40 -5.30
C GLY A 77 -9.43 -18.21 -5.62
N GLN A 78 -10.55 -17.56 -5.95
CA GLN A 78 -11.79 -18.25 -6.34
C GLN A 78 -11.61 -19.00 -7.67
N GLU A 79 -10.98 -18.38 -8.67
CA GLU A 79 -10.70 -19.03 -9.95
C GLU A 79 -9.78 -20.24 -9.79
N LYS A 80 -8.77 -20.14 -8.92
CA LYS A 80 -7.89 -21.26 -8.60
C LYS A 80 -8.66 -22.42 -7.99
N LEU A 81 -9.52 -22.17 -7.00
CA LEU A 81 -10.35 -23.21 -6.39
C LEU A 81 -11.27 -23.88 -7.42
N ALA A 82 -11.88 -23.09 -8.31
CA ALA A 82 -12.70 -23.62 -9.40
C ALA A 82 -11.89 -24.47 -10.40
N ALA A 83 -10.66 -24.06 -10.71
CA ALA A 83 -9.75 -24.84 -11.55
C ALA A 83 -9.31 -26.14 -10.86
N GLU A 84 -9.01 -26.12 -9.57
CA GLU A 84 -8.67 -27.30 -8.78
C GLU A 84 -9.83 -28.30 -8.71
N ALA A 85 -11.07 -27.82 -8.53
CA ALA A 85 -12.26 -28.65 -8.54
C ALA A 85 -12.47 -29.34 -9.90
N ARG A 86 -12.33 -28.59 -11.01
CA ARG A 86 -12.37 -29.16 -12.36
C ARG A 86 -11.27 -30.19 -12.59
N GLY A 87 -10.05 -29.90 -12.15
CA GLY A 87 -8.91 -30.82 -12.23
C GLY A 87 -9.13 -32.09 -11.41
N ALA A 88 -9.72 -31.99 -10.22
CA ALA A 88 -10.06 -33.14 -9.39
C ALA A 88 -11.12 -34.01 -10.06
N ALA A 89 -12.18 -33.41 -10.60
CA ALA A 89 -13.21 -34.13 -11.36
C ALA A 89 -12.61 -34.85 -12.57
N ALA A 90 -11.76 -34.18 -13.35
CA ALA A 90 -11.08 -34.77 -14.50
C ALA A 90 -10.19 -35.96 -14.10
N ARG A 91 -9.48 -35.88 -12.96
CA ARG A 91 -8.67 -36.99 -12.44
C ARG A 91 -9.51 -38.19 -12.03
N VAL A 92 -10.67 -37.96 -11.40
CA VAL A 92 -11.59 -39.04 -11.02
C VAL A 92 -12.15 -39.72 -12.27
N GLN A 93 -12.55 -38.94 -13.28
CA GLN A 93 -13.04 -39.47 -14.54
C GLN A 93 -11.95 -40.27 -15.27
N ALA A 94 -10.75 -39.72 -15.41
CA ALA A 94 -9.63 -40.42 -16.03
C ALA A 94 -9.27 -41.74 -15.31
N ALA A 95 -9.38 -41.78 -13.98
CA ALA A 95 -9.17 -43.02 -13.23
C ALA A 95 -10.28 -44.05 -13.45
N ALA A 96 -11.53 -43.61 -13.62
CA ALA A 96 -12.65 -44.50 -13.96
C ALA A 96 -12.51 -45.06 -15.38
N ASP A 97 -12.17 -44.21 -16.34
CA ASP A 97 -11.93 -44.58 -17.73
C ASP A 97 -10.73 -45.53 -17.84
N GLY A 98 -9.63 -45.24 -17.12
CA GLY A 98 -8.46 -46.12 -17.06
C GLY A 98 -8.82 -47.54 -16.59
N ARG A 99 -9.58 -47.68 -15.49
CA ARG A 99 -10.06 -49.00 -15.03
C ARG A 99 -10.92 -49.71 -16.06
N ARG A 100 -11.74 -48.96 -16.81
CA ARG A 100 -12.60 -49.52 -17.86
C ARG A 100 -11.76 -50.03 -19.03
N TYR A 101 -10.75 -49.27 -19.47
CA TYR A 101 -9.82 -49.69 -20.51
C TYR A 101 -9.00 -50.90 -20.09
N ASP A 102 -8.51 -50.94 -18.85
CA ASP A 102 -7.79 -52.10 -18.31
C ASP A 102 -8.67 -53.36 -18.31
N ALA A 103 -9.94 -53.25 -17.90
CA ALA A 103 -10.89 -54.36 -17.94
C ALA A 103 -11.16 -54.85 -19.38
N ALA A 104 -11.29 -53.94 -20.33
CA ALA A 104 -11.45 -54.28 -21.75
C ALA A 104 -10.21 -55.00 -22.31
N LEU A 105 -9.00 -54.55 -21.94
CA LEU A 105 -7.75 -55.22 -22.32
C LEU A 105 -7.64 -56.63 -21.74
N GLN A 106 -8.08 -56.83 -20.49
CA GLN A 106 -8.11 -58.17 -19.88
C GLN A 106 -9.10 -59.10 -20.58
N GLN A 107 -10.27 -58.61 -21.00
CA GLN A 107 -11.23 -59.40 -21.78
C GLN A 107 -10.65 -59.82 -23.15
N LEU A 108 -9.96 -58.91 -23.83
CA LEU A 108 -9.23 -59.20 -25.07
C LEU A 108 -8.14 -60.26 -24.88
N ALA A 109 -7.38 -60.18 -23.78
CA ALA A 109 -6.36 -61.18 -23.45
C ALA A 109 -6.98 -62.56 -23.12
N GLY A 110 -8.11 -62.58 -22.40
CA GLY A 110 -8.83 -63.81 -22.04
C GLY A 110 -9.49 -64.50 -23.24
N ALA A 111 -9.90 -63.74 -24.25
CA ALA A 111 -10.57 -64.25 -25.45
C ALA A 111 -9.63 -64.94 -26.46
N ARG A 112 -8.30 -64.96 -26.23
CA ARG A 112 -7.27 -65.54 -27.13
C ARG A 112 -7.51 -65.16 -28.59
N VAL A 113 -7.65 -63.86 -28.82
CA VAL A 113 -7.88 -63.29 -30.14
C VAL A 113 -6.62 -63.50 -30.99
N THR A 114 -6.67 -64.34 -32.03
CA THR A 114 -5.52 -64.69 -32.87
C THR A 114 -5.46 -63.92 -34.19
N THR A 115 -6.52 -63.20 -34.55
CA THR A 115 -6.60 -62.42 -35.80
C THR A 115 -7.16 -61.01 -35.57
N CYS A 116 -6.83 -60.06 -36.43
CA CYS A 116 -7.34 -58.68 -36.35
C CYS A 116 -8.88 -58.59 -36.51
N ALA A 117 -9.49 -59.54 -37.22
CA ALA A 117 -10.94 -59.59 -37.41
C ALA A 117 -11.67 -59.92 -36.10
N ASP A 118 -11.07 -60.78 -35.27
CA ASP A 118 -11.61 -61.18 -33.97
C ASP A 118 -11.44 -60.07 -32.91
N ALA A 119 -10.46 -59.16 -33.10
CA ALA A 119 -10.21 -58.02 -32.21
C ALA A 119 -11.14 -56.81 -32.46
N MET A 120 -11.58 -56.64 -33.71
CA MET A 120 -12.36 -55.47 -34.14
C MET A 120 -13.64 -55.19 -33.33
N PRO A 121 -14.45 -56.17 -32.91
CA PRO A 121 -15.65 -55.92 -32.11
C PRO A 121 -15.36 -55.27 -30.76
N PHE A 122 -14.23 -55.62 -30.14
CA PHE A 122 -13.80 -55.07 -28.85
C PHE A 122 -13.29 -53.63 -29.02
N VAL A 123 -12.55 -53.35 -30.10
CA VAL A 123 -12.07 -52.00 -30.43
C VAL A 123 -13.23 -51.08 -30.81
N ASN A 124 -14.21 -51.54 -31.58
CA ASN A 124 -15.40 -50.75 -31.92
C ASN A 124 -16.22 -50.38 -30.67
N LYS A 125 -16.40 -51.33 -29.74
CA LYS A 125 -17.02 -51.02 -28.44
C LYS A 125 -16.24 -49.97 -27.67
N LEU A 126 -14.90 -50.03 -27.70
CA LEU A 126 -14.05 -49.05 -27.04
C LEU A 126 -14.18 -47.65 -27.65
N LEU A 127 -14.35 -47.57 -28.97
CA LEU A 127 -14.45 -46.32 -29.73
C LEU A 127 -15.85 -45.70 -29.71
N GLU A 128 -16.91 -46.50 -29.59
CA GLU A 128 -18.29 -46.01 -29.45
C GLU A 128 -18.48 -45.16 -28.19
N ASP A 129 -17.74 -45.44 -27.12
CA ASP A 129 -17.83 -44.73 -25.84
C ASP A 129 -17.03 -43.41 -25.78
N VAL A 130 -16.12 -43.18 -26.74
CA VAL A 130 -15.25 -41.98 -26.79
C VAL A 130 -15.89 -40.85 -27.62
N ARG A 131 -16.96 -41.16 -28.34
CA ARG A 131 -17.64 -40.26 -29.27
C ARG A 131 -18.82 -39.53 -28.63
#